data_AF-A0A151QPE7-F1
#
_entry.id   AF-A0A151QPE7-F1
#
_cell.length_a   1.000
_cell.length_b   1.000
_cell.length_c   1.000
_cell.angle_alpha   90.00
_cell.angle_beta   90.00
_cell.angle_gamma   90.00
#
_symmetry.space_group_name_H-M   'P 1'
#
loop_
_entity.id
_entity.type
_entity.pdbx_description
1 polymer ?
#
loop_
_entity_poly.entity_id
_entity_poly.type
_entity_poly.pdbx_seq_one_letter_code
_entity_poly.pdbx_strand_id
1 'polypeptide(L)'
;MCDASNYALGVVLAQRVDKFPRVIYYASRTLDAAQANYTTIEKELLAIVFSLDKFRSYLLGSRVIVYTDHAADNFPDENLLIVSSVSISSTTPWFANIVNFLVASVFPPLASRAQIDKIKSDAKHYIWDDPYLWKLCSDQVIRRCIPDHEIDSVLQFCHFSTPGGHLGIQRTARKVLDCGFNWPTIFRDVWKICSICEQCQRARGYLTWGQQMPQQPMLFCEVFDVWGIDFMGPFPVSFGFSYILLAVDYVSKWVEAKPTRTNDARVVVDFVRSHLFCRFGVPRAIVSDQGTHFCNRSDGETRRSDGCTPPWIRLCLDLSFGDVKPD
;
A
#
# COMPACT_ATOMS: atom_id res chain seq x y z
N MET A 1 26.53 -21.33 -32.11
CA MET A 1 27.93 -21.27 -32.55
C MET A 1 28.47 -19.92 -32.12
N CYS A 2 29.67 -19.86 -31.55
CA CYS A 2 30.29 -18.61 -31.11
C CYS A 2 31.77 -18.66 -31.50
N ASP A 3 32.33 -17.49 -31.81
CA ASP A 3 33.72 -17.30 -32.18
C ASP A 3 34.21 -15.97 -31.61
N ALA A 4 35.52 -15.86 -31.38
CA ALA A 4 36.16 -14.69 -30.82
C ALA A 4 37.37 -14.28 -31.65
N SER A 5 37.43 -13.00 -31.99
CA SER A 5 38.60 -12.39 -32.63
C SER A 5 39.30 -11.43 -31.65
N ASN A 6 40.44 -10.88 -32.08
CA ASN A 6 41.14 -9.85 -31.30
C ASN A 6 40.36 -8.53 -31.17
N TYR A 7 39.28 -8.34 -31.92
CA TYR A 7 38.54 -7.08 -31.98
C TYR A 7 37.08 -7.22 -31.55
N ALA A 8 36.48 -8.39 -31.76
CA ALA A 8 35.05 -8.61 -31.54
C ALA A 8 34.71 -10.08 -31.29
N LEU A 9 33.59 -10.28 -30.61
CA LEU A 9 32.91 -11.56 -30.41
C LEU A 9 31.78 -11.70 -31.42
N GLY A 10 31.62 -12.89 -31.99
CA GLY A 10 30.55 -13.22 -32.91
C GLY A 10 29.78 -14.44 -32.42
N VAL A 11 28.45 -14.39 -32.46
CA VAL A 11 27.58 -15.49 -32.04
C VAL A 11 26.42 -15.68 -33.00
N VAL A 12 26.06 -16.94 -33.21
CA VAL A 12 24.99 -17.38 -34.11
C VAL A 12 24.09 -18.37 -33.39
N LEU A 13 22.81 -18.02 -33.29
CA LEU A 13 21.74 -18.91 -32.85
C LEU A 13 21.17 -19.61 -34.09
N ALA A 14 21.15 -20.94 -34.08
CA ALA A 14 20.62 -21.74 -35.17
C ALA A 14 19.84 -22.94 -34.63
N GLN A 15 18.80 -23.35 -35.36
CA GLN A 15 17.99 -24.54 -35.07
C GLN A 15 18.19 -25.58 -36.17
N ARG A 16 18.34 -26.85 -35.81
CA ARG A 16 18.40 -27.94 -36.78
C ARG A 16 17.01 -28.27 -37.30
N VAL A 17 16.81 -28.12 -38.60
CA VAL A 17 15.60 -28.55 -39.34
C VAL A 17 16.08 -29.43 -40.49
N ASP A 18 15.54 -30.65 -40.61
CA ASP A 18 15.92 -31.63 -41.64
C ASP A 18 17.43 -31.93 -41.71
N LYS A 19 18.09 -31.99 -40.54
CA LYS A 19 19.56 -32.17 -40.36
C LYS A 19 20.43 -30.97 -40.75
N PHE A 20 19.87 -29.90 -41.30
CA PHE A 20 20.61 -28.68 -41.63
C PHE A 20 20.44 -27.60 -40.55
N PRO A 21 21.51 -26.90 -40.14
CA PRO A 21 21.39 -25.76 -39.24
C PRO A 21 20.75 -24.58 -40.00
N ARG A 22 19.55 -24.17 -39.58
CA ARG A 22 18.93 -22.92 -40.03
C ARG A 22 19.23 -21.83 -39.03
N VAL A 23 19.85 -20.76 -39.49
CA VAL A 23 20.20 -19.63 -38.62
C VAL A 23 18.94 -18.85 -38.27
N ILE A 24 18.79 -18.58 -36.98
CA ILE A 24 17.70 -17.78 -36.40
C ILE A 24 18.18 -16.35 -36.17
N TYR A 25 19.40 -16.18 -35.63
CA TYR A 25 19.88 -14.86 -35.22
C TYR A 25 21.41 -14.77 -35.21
N TYR A 26 21.93 -13.62 -35.64
CA TYR A 26 23.34 -13.24 -35.53
C TYR A 26 23.49 -12.12 -34.51
N ALA A 27 24.45 -12.24 -33.60
CA ALA A 27 24.83 -11.17 -32.67
C ALA A 27 26.35 -11.00 -32.66
N SER A 28 26.81 -9.78 -32.47
CA SER A 28 28.24 -9.49 -32.30
C SER A 28 28.44 -8.32 -31.35
N ARG A 29 29.62 -8.25 -30.74
CA ARG A 29 30.02 -7.16 -29.85
C ARG A 29 31.53 -6.93 -29.95
N THR A 30 31.96 -5.68 -30.02
CA THR A 30 33.39 -5.34 -29.96
C THR A 30 33.93 -5.53 -28.54
N LEU A 31 35.20 -5.88 -28.43
CA LEU A 31 35.88 -5.99 -27.13
C LEU A 31 36.23 -4.60 -26.59
N ASP A 32 36.19 -4.45 -25.27
CA ASP A 32 36.76 -3.27 -24.61
C ASP A 32 38.29 -3.38 -24.46
N ALA A 33 38.94 -2.30 -24.03
CA ALA A 33 40.40 -2.25 -23.94
C ALA A 33 41.00 -3.28 -22.97
N ALA A 34 40.25 -3.70 -21.94
CA ALA A 34 40.70 -4.73 -21.01
C ALA A 34 40.52 -6.13 -21.61
N GLN A 35 39.37 -6.39 -22.22
CA GLN A 35 39.03 -7.66 -22.88
C GLN A 35 39.88 -7.93 -24.12
N ALA A 36 40.37 -6.89 -24.80
CA ALA A 36 41.29 -7.03 -25.93
C ALA A 36 42.62 -7.72 -25.52
N ASN A 37 43.04 -7.55 -24.27
CA ASN A 37 44.26 -8.16 -23.71
C ASN A 37 44.07 -9.60 -23.24
N TYR A 38 42.85 -10.14 -23.29
CA TYR A 38 42.59 -11.53 -22.91
C TYR A 38 43.28 -12.51 -23.85
N THR A 39 43.69 -13.64 -23.29
CA THR A 39 44.21 -14.80 -24.04
C THR A 39 43.12 -15.36 -24.95
N THR A 40 43.51 -16.15 -25.96
CA THR A 40 42.56 -16.75 -26.92
C THR A 40 41.47 -17.57 -26.21
N ILE A 41 41.83 -18.34 -25.19
CA ILE A 41 40.90 -19.17 -24.40
C ILE A 41 39.93 -18.28 -23.61
N GLU A 42 40.40 -17.23 -22.96
CA GLU A 42 39.55 -16.29 -22.23
C GLU A 42 38.58 -15.55 -23.15
N LYS A 43 39.01 -15.20 -24.37
CA LYS A 43 38.17 -14.59 -25.40
C LYS A 43 37.07 -15.55 -25.87
N GLU A 44 37.38 -16.82 -26.04
CA GLU A 44 36.39 -17.84 -26.40
C GLU A 44 35.39 -18.12 -25.26
N LEU A 45 35.87 -18.20 -24.03
CA LEU A 45 34.99 -18.29 -22.86
C LEU A 45 34.07 -17.07 -22.78
N LEU A 46 34.60 -15.87 -23.05
CA LEU A 46 33.82 -14.64 -23.11
C LEU A 46 32.79 -14.68 -24.24
N ALA A 47 33.09 -15.29 -25.39
CA ALA A 47 32.14 -15.51 -26.48
C ALA A 47 31.01 -16.46 -26.06
N ILE A 48 31.32 -17.51 -25.30
CA ILE A 48 30.32 -18.43 -24.73
C ILE A 48 29.41 -17.67 -23.75
N VAL A 49 29.99 -16.95 -22.79
CA VAL A 49 29.24 -16.15 -21.80
C VAL A 49 28.35 -15.12 -22.51
N PHE A 50 28.90 -14.41 -23.49
CA PHE A 50 28.14 -13.45 -24.31
C PHE A 50 26.99 -14.14 -25.05
N SER A 51 27.19 -15.33 -25.61
CA SER A 51 26.13 -16.08 -26.28
C SER A 51 25.00 -16.49 -25.32
N LEU A 52 25.34 -16.94 -24.11
CA LEU A 52 24.37 -17.39 -23.12
C LEU A 52 23.53 -16.24 -22.58
N ASP A 53 24.17 -15.10 -22.34
CA ASP A 53 23.47 -13.89 -21.89
C ASP A 53 22.59 -13.32 -23.02
N LYS A 54 23.13 -13.21 -24.24
CA LYS A 54 22.40 -12.67 -25.39
C LYS A 54 21.21 -13.53 -25.81
N PHE A 55 21.32 -14.85 -25.73
CA PHE A 55 20.25 -15.78 -26.10
C PHE A 55 19.51 -16.38 -24.90
N ARG A 56 19.64 -15.75 -23.72
CA ARG A 56 19.05 -16.25 -22.48
C ARG A 56 17.56 -16.55 -22.64
N SER A 57 16.80 -15.65 -23.27
CA SER A 57 15.36 -15.81 -23.54
C SER A 57 15.02 -17.09 -24.31
N TYR A 58 15.89 -17.55 -25.22
CA TYR A 58 15.69 -18.76 -26.04
C TYR A 58 16.17 -20.03 -25.35
N LEU A 59 17.19 -19.93 -24.49
CA LEU A 59 17.83 -21.07 -23.83
C LEU A 59 17.16 -21.44 -22.51
N LEU A 60 16.33 -20.56 -21.95
CA LEU A 60 15.60 -20.79 -20.71
C LEU A 60 14.68 -22.03 -20.81
N GLY A 61 14.86 -22.98 -19.88
CA GLY A 61 14.09 -24.23 -19.82
C GLY A 61 14.61 -25.35 -20.72
N SER A 62 15.69 -25.12 -21.46
CA SER A 62 16.32 -26.13 -22.33
C SER A 62 17.66 -26.61 -21.74
N ARG A 63 17.99 -27.90 -21.95
CA ARG A 63 19.33 -28.42 -21.59
C ARG A 63 20.36 -27.86 -22.57
N VAL A 64 21.27 -27.03 -22.07
CA VAL A 64 22.38 -26.45 -22.84
C VAL A 64 23.62 -27.34 -22.70
N ILE A 65 24.20 -27.76 -23.83
CA ILE A 65 25.46 -28.51 -23.89
C ILE A 65 26.43 -27.67 -24.72
N VAL A 66 27.60 -27.37 -24.15
CA VAL A 66 28.66 -26.61 -24.83
C VAL A 66 29.69 -27.60 -25.38
N TYR A 67 30.00 -27.47 -26.66
CA TYR A 67 31.05 -28.24 -27.34
C TYR A 67 32.19 -27.26 -27.68
N THR A 68 33.40 -27.56 -27.24
CA THR A 68 34.61 -26.78 -27.54
C THR A 68 35.60 -27.68 -28.29
N ASP A 69 36.39 -27.10 -29.18
CA ASP A 69 37.45 -27.77 -29.94
C ASP A 69 38.83 -27.66 -29.28
N HIS A 70 38.95 -26.92 -28.17
CA HIS A 70 40.15 -26.94 -27.33
C HIS A 70 40.37 -28.31 -26.71
N ALA A 71 41.53 -28.90 -27.01
CA ALA A 71 42.01 -30.10 -26.35
C ALA A 71 42.11 -29.83 -24.83
N ALA A 72 41.60 -30.77 -24.04
CA ALA A 72 41.65 -30.72 -22.58
C ALA A 72 43.10 -30.93 -22.10
N ASP A 73 43.95 -29.93 -22.25
CA ASP A 73 45.21 -29.88 -21.53
C ASP A 73 44.88 -29.53 -20.07
N ASN A 74 45.17 -30.50 -19.21
CA ASN A 74 44.82 -30.54 -17.80
C ASN A 74 45.08 -29.21 -17.10
N PHE A 75 43.99 -28.55 -16.69
CA PHE A 75 44.04 -27.52 -15.66
C PHE A 75 44.51 -28.17 -14.34
N PRO A 76 45.50 -27.59 -13.62
CA PRO A 76 45.92 -28.09 -12.31
C PRO A 76 44.84 -27.92 -11.23
N ASP A 77 43.82 -27.11 -11.52
CA ASP A 77 42.68 -26.92 -10.66
C ASP A 77 41.53 -27.77 -11.17
N GLU A 78 41.49 -29.01 -10.71
CA GLU A 78 40.34 -29.89 -10.85
C GLU A 78 39.09 -29.20 -10.27
N ASN A 79 38.31 -28.59 -11.14
CA ASN A 79 36.86 -28.61 -11.10
C ASN A 79 36.37 -28.49 -12.55
N LEU A 80 36.37 -29.65 -13.21
CA LEU A 80 35.36 -30.09 -14.16
C LEU A 80 34.14 -29.13 -14.21
N LEU A 81 34.18 -28.11 -15.06
CA LEU A 81 32.97 -27.39 -15.47
C LEU A 81 32.23 -28.26 -16.49
N ILE A 82 31.90 -29.50 -16.12
CA ILE A 82 30.60 -30.01 -16.50
C ILE A 82 29.63 -29.12 -15.73
N VAL A 83 29.18 -28.06 -16.40
CA VAL A 83 28.02 -27.29 -16.00
C VAL A 83 26.80 -28.21 -16.12
N SER A 84 26.72 -29.17 -15.21
CA SER A 84 25.59 -30.05 -14.96
C SER A 84 24.54 -29.16 -14.33
N SER A 85 23.79 -28.46 -15.18
CA SER A 85 22.85 -27.41 -14.81
C SER A 85 23.50 -26.25 -14.04
N VAL A 86 23.72 -25.12 -14.73
CA VAL A 86 23.41 -23.86 -14.04
C VAL A 86 21.91 -23.92 -13.80
N SER A 87 21.52 -24.38 -12.61
CA SER A 87 20.24 -24.03 -12.04
C SER A 87 20.34 -22.53 -11.74
N ILE A 88 20.28 -21.72 -12.79
CA ILE A 88 19.94 -20.32 -12.63
C ILE A 88 18.56 -20.41 -12.00
N SER A 89 18.49 -20.14 -10.70
CA SER A 89 17.26 -19.90 -9.95
C SER A 89 16.57 -18.63 -10.45
N SER A 90 16.63 -18.34 -11.74
CA SER A 90 15.79 -17.34 -12.38
C SER A 90 14.47 -18.03 -12.61
N THR A 91 13.55 -17.82 -11.67
CA THR A 91 12.12 -17.99 -11.87
C THR A 91 11.79 -17.56 -13.30
N THR A 92 11.30 -18.50 -14.10
CA THR A 92 10.83 -18.18 -15.46
C THR A 92 9.84 -17.04 -15.36
N PRO A 93 10.06 -15.91 -16.06
CA PRO A 93 9.18 -14.75 -15.94
C PRO A 93 7.75 -15.15 -16.30
N TRP A 94 6.76 -14.54 -15.64
CA TRP A 94 5.34 -14.87 -15.84
C TRP A 94 4.89 -14.82 -17.32
N PHE A 95 5.59 -14.07 -18.16
CA PHE A 95 5.31 -13.90 -19.59
C PHE A 95 6.10 -14.84 -20.52
N ALA A 96 6.90 -15.78 -20.00
CA ALA A 96 7.78 -16.65 -20.81
C ALA A 96 7.03 -17.38 -21.94
N ASN A 97 5.84 -17.90 -21.67
CA ASN A 97 5.02 -18.59 -22.67
C ASN A 97 4.56 -17.68 -23.81
N ILE A 98 4.31 -16.40 -23.54
CA ILE A 98 3.91 -15.42 -24.56
C ILE A 98 5.11 -15.13 -25.46
N VAL A 99 6.30 -14.93 -24.87
CA VAL A 99 7.54 -14.67 -25.63
C VAL A 99 7.91 -15.88 -26.49
N ASN A 100 7.87 -17.08 -25.93
CA ASN A 100 8.13 -18.32 -26.67
C ASN A 100 7.21 -18.47 -27.89
N PHE A 101 5.94 -18.10 -27.74
CA PHE A 101 4.99 -18.09 -28.85
C PHE A 101 5.28 -16.98 -29.87
N LEU A 102 5.53 -15.74 -29.44
CA LEU A 102 5.83 -14.60 -30.33
C LEU A 102 7.09 -14.83 -31.16
N VAL A 103 8.10 -15.46 -30.57
CA VAL A 103 9.43 -15.60 -31.17
C VAL A 103 9.57 -16.89 -31.96
N ALA A 104 9.14 -18.02 -31.39
CA ALA A 104 9.38 -19.35 -31.95
C ALA A 104 8.10 -20.08 -32.36
N SER A 105 6.91 -19.49 -32.15
CA SER A 105 5.61 -20.16 -32.33
C SER A 105 5.49 -21.47 -31.51
N VAL A 106 6.20 -21.55 -30.38
CA VAL A 106 6.22 -22.73 -29.50
C VAL A 106 5.22 -22.57 -28.37
N PHE A 107 4.47 -23.63 -28.09
CA PHE A 107 3.56 -23.73 -26.95
C PHE A 107 4.14 -24.67 -25.88
N PRO A 108 3.69 -24.56 -24.62
CA PRO A 108 4.09 -25.51 -23.58
C PRO A 108 3.68 -26.94 -23.99
N PRO A 109 4.54 -27.96 -23.79
CA PRO A 109 4.34 -29.32 -24.30
C PRO A 109 3.12 -30.05 -23.73
N LEU A 110 2.51 -29.54 -22.66
CA LEU A 110 1.30 -30.09 -22.01
C LEU A 110 0.15 -29.07 -21.94
N ALA A 111 0.17 -28.02 -22.78
CA ALA A 111 -0.86 -26.99 -22.77
C ALA A 111 -2.19 -27.54 -23.32
N SER A 112 -3.29 -27.29 -22.59
CA SER A 112 -4.63 -27.59 -23.06
C SER A 112 -5.04 -26.69 -24.23
N ARG A 113 -6.05 -27.08 -25.00
CA ARG A 113 -6.56 -26.28 -26.12
C ARG A 113 -6.95 -24.86 -25.69
N ALA A 114 -7.64 -24.75 -24.54
CA ALA A 114 -8.03 -23.48 -23.97
C ALA A 114 -6.82 -22.60 -23.59
N GLN A 115 -5.74 -23.19 -23.07
CA GLN A 115 -4.51 -22.45 -22.76
C GLN A 115 -3.81 -21.93 -24.03
N ILE A 116 -3.75 -22.76 -25.08
CA ILE A 116 -3.18 -22.37 -26.38
C ILE A 116 -3.97 -21.22 -26.99
N ASP A 117 -5.31 -21.32 -27.01
CA ASP A 117 -6.18 -20.28 -27.56
C ASP A 117 -6.08 -18.98 -26.76
N LYS A 118 -5.93 -19.08 -25.44
CA LYS A 118 -5.65 -17.93 -24.57
C LYS A 118 -4.31 -17.28 -24.91
N ILE A 119 -3.22 -18.04 -25.02
CA ILE A 119 -1.89 -17.50 -25.38
C ILE A 119 -1.95 -16.78 -26.73
N LYS A 120 -2.60 -17.37 -27.73
CA LYS A 120 -2.79 -16.76 -29.05
C LYS A 120 -3.58 -15.46 -28.98
N SER A 121 -4.64 -15.42 -28.16
CA SER A 121 -5.46 -14.22 -27.96
C SER A 121 -4.67 -13.12 -27.24
N ASP A 122 -3.97 -13.47 -26.17
CA ASP A 122 -3.20 -12.54 -25.37
C ASP A 122 -2.04 -11.95 -26.18
N ALA A 123 -1.30 -12.78 -26.92
CA ALA A 123 -0.13 -12.39 -27.72
C ALA A 123 -0.39 -11.27 -28.74
N LYS A 124 -1.64 -11.10 -29.21
CA LYS A 124 -2.02 -9.99 -30.11
C LYS A 124 -1.76 -8.61 -29.52
N HIS A 125 -1.73 -8.52 -28.19
CA HIS A 125 -1.54 -7.27 -27.46
C HIS A 125 -0.10 -7.07 -26.99
N TYR A 126 0.81 -7.98 -27.37
CA TYR A 126 2.20 -7.92 -26.95
C TYR A 126 3.14 -7.81 -28.14
N ILE A 127 4.21 -7.05 -27.94
CA ILE A 127 5.28 -6.85 -28.92
C ILE A 127 6.57 -7.29 -28.22
N TRP A 128 7.29 -8.23 -28.83
CA TRP A 128 8.59 -8.64 -28.35
C TRP A 128 9.68 -7.84 -29.06
N ASP A 129 10.50 -7.13 -28.29
CA ASP A 129 11.67 -6.39 -28.76
C ASP A 129 12.85 -6.69 -27.83
N ASP A 130 13.66 -7.69 -28.21
CA ASP A 130 14.69 -8.30 -27.37
C ASP A 130 15.59 -7.25 -26.66
N PRO A 131 15.69 -7.26 -25.31
CA PRO A 131 15.24 -8.29 -24.36
C PRO A 131 13.89 -8.00 -23.67
N TYR A 132 13.14 -7.01 -24.13
CA TYR A 132 11.96 -6.49 -23.45
C TYR A 132 10.65 -6.92 -24.13
N LEU A 133 9.67 -7.27 -23.29
CA LEU A 133 8.31 -7.46 -23.72
C LEU A 133 7.54 -6.15 -23.52
N TRP A 134 6.79 -5.73 -24.52
CA TRP A 134 5.94 -4.56 -24.48
C TRP A 134 4.48 -4.97 -24.63
N LYS A 135 3.58 -4.28 -23.94
CA LYS A 135 2.13 -4.49 -24.04
C LYS A 135 1.45 -3.25 -24.60
N LEU A 136 0.61 -3.44 -25.61
CA LEU A 136 -0.36 -2.44 -26.05
C LEU A 136 -1.55 -2.45 -25.10
N CYS A 137 -1.65 -1.42 -24.27
CA CYS A 137 -2.76 -1.26 -23.33
C CYS A 137 -4.03 -0.72 -24.04
N SER A 138 -5.18 -0.84 -23.38
CA SER A 138 -6.47 -0.39 -23.92
C SER A 138 -6.53 1.12 -24.19
N ASP A 139 -5.71 1.89 -23.48
CA ASP A 139 -5.51 3.33 -23.68
C ASP A 139 -4.58 3.66 -24.86
N GLN A 140 -4.24 2.66 -25.69
CA GLN A 140 -3.31 2.77 -26.83
C GLN A 140 -1.87 3.14 -26.44
N VAL A 141 -1.53 3.08 -25.15
CA VAL A 141 -0.18 3.33 -24.66
C VAL A 141 0.58 2.01 -24.61
N ILE A 142 1.80 2.02 -25.12
CA ILE A 142 2.70 0.87 -25.06
C ILE A 142 3.48 0.93 -23.74
N ARG A 143 3.41 -0.14 -22.95
CA ARG A 143 4.06 -0.23 -21.62
C ARG A 143 4.97 -1.45 -21.55
N ARG A 144 6.17 -1.28 -21.00
CA ARG A 144 7.15 -2.36 -20.78
C ARG A 144 6.62 -3.32 -19.72
N CYS A 145 6.69 -4.60 -20.03
CA CYS A 145 6.39 -5.68 -19.10
C CYS A 145 7.56 -5.94 -18.16
N ILE A 146 7.26 -5.87 -16.86
CA ILE A 146 8.26 -6.04 -15.80
C ILE A 146 8.26 -7.50 -15.32
N PRO A 147 9.45 -8.14 -15.23
CA PRO A 147 9.59 -9.47 -14.65
C PRO A 147 9.53 -9.42 -13.12
N ASP A 148 9.19 -10.55 -12.49
CA ASP A 148 8.85 -10.58 -11.06
C ASP A 148 9.96 -10.04 -10.13
N HIS A 149 11.23 -10.24 -10.49
CA HIS A 149 12.38 -9.78 -9.71
C HIS A 149 12.61 -8.26 -9.77
N GLU A 150 12.08 -7.57 -10.78
CA GLU A 150 12.18 -6.10 -10.92
C GLU A 150 10.99 -5.37 -10.26
N ILE A 151 9.87 -6.07 -9.99
CA ILE A 151 8.63 -5.48 -9.48
C ILE A 151 8.88 -4.69 -8.19
N ASP A 152 9.59 -5.27 -7.23
CA ASP A 152 9.83 -4.63 -5.93
C ASP A 152 10.63 -3.33 -6.08
N SER A 153 11.62 -3.32 -6.97
CA SER A 153 12.44 -2.12 -7.23
C SER A 153 11.60 -1.00 -7.85
N VAL A 154 10.73 -1.32 -8.80
CA VAL A 154 9.81 -0.36 -9.43
C VAL A 154 8.81 0.18 -8.40
N LEU A 155 8.23 -0.69 -7.58
CA LEU A 155 7.27 -0.28 -6.56
C LEU A 155 7.93 0.59 -5.50
N GLN A 156 9.14 0.24 -5.05
CA GLN A 156 9.89 1.05 -4.11
C GLN A 156 10.16 2.45 -4.68
N PHE A 157 10.62 2.52 -5.93
CA PHE A 157 10.80 3.79 -6.62
C PHE A 157 9.49 4.57 -6.71
N CYS A 158 8.40 3.97 -7.16
CA CYS A 158 7.15 4.70 -7.33
C CYS A 158 6.53 5.19 -6.01
N HIS A 159 6.70 4.45 -4.92
CA HIS A 159 6.08 4.72 -3.61
C HIS A 159 6.93 5.59 -2.67
N PHE A 160 8.23 5.28 -2.51
CA PHE A 160 9.11 5.94 -1.54
C PHE A 160 9.89 7.14 -2.10
N SER A 161 10.03 7.27 -3.42
CA SER A 161 10.77 8.39 -4.00
C SER A 161 10.12 9.73 -3.67
N THR A 162 10.89 10.83 -3.75
CA THR A 162 10.41 12.20 -3.52
C THR A 162 9.20 12.58 -4.39
N PRO A 163 9.09 12.16 -5.67
CA PRO A 163 7.85 12.30 -6.45
C PRO A 163 6.75 11.27 -6.11
N GLY A 164 7.06 10.27 -5.30
CA GLY A 164 6.19 9.15 -4.90
C GLY A 164 5.35 9.42 -3.66
N GLY A 165 5.82 10.29 -2.77
CA GLY A 165 5.02 10.98 -1.75
C GLY A 165 4.12 10.10 -0.89
N HIS A 166 4.44 8.81 -0.72
CA HIS A 166 3.58 7.85 -0.01
C HIS A 166 2.14 7.81 -0.54
N LEU A 167 1.98 7.92 -1.86
CA LEU A 167 0.69 7.92 -2.53
C LEU A 167 -0.12 6.66 -2.19
N GLY A 168 -1.43 6.84 -2.02
CA GLY A 168 -2.35 5.71 -1.82
C GLY A 168 -2.36 4.74 -3.00
N ILE A 169 -2.88 3.53 -2.77
CA ILE A 169 -2.80 2.39 -3.69
C ILE A 169 -3.16 2.75 -5.14
N GLN A 170 -4.28 3.43 -5.35
CA GLN A 170 -4.75 3.81 -6.69
C GLN A 170 -3.79 4.77 -7.41
N ARG A 171 -3.27 5.76 -6.68
CA ARG A 171 -2.35 6.76 -7.22
C ARG A 171 -0.97 6.17 -7.49
N THR A 172 -0.49 5.28 -6.62
CA THR A 172 0.77 4.55 -6.83
C THR A 172 0.67 3.61 -8.02
N ALA A 173 -0.41 2.84 -8.16
CA ALA A 173 -0.65 1.99 -9.34
C ALA A 173 -0.75 2.82 -10.62
N ARG A 174 -1.42 3.97 -10.58
CA ARG A 174 -1.50 4.88 -11.73
C ARG A 174 -0.12 5.41 -12.11
N LYS A 175 0.70 5.80 -11.14
CA LYS A 175 2.07 6.27 -11.38
C LYS A 175 2.95 5.19 -12.02
N VAL A 176 2.87 3.95 -11.54
CA VAL A 176 3.57 2.80 -12.17
C VAL A 176 3.20 2.70 -13.65
N LEU A 177 1.90 2.78 -13.96
CA LEU A 177 1.45 2.80 -15.34
C LEU A 177 2.04 3.99 -16.06
N ASP A 178 1.85 5.22 -15.58
CA ASP A 178 2.34 6.45 -16.23
C ASP A 178 3.86 6.47 -16.47
N CYS A 179 4.66 5.76 -15.65
CA CYS A 179 6.10 5.53 -15.88
C CYS A 179 6.40 4.56 -17.05
N GLY A 180 5.38 4.02 -17.71
CA GLY A 180 5.50 3.10 -18.83
C GLY A 180 5.64 1.64 -18.43
N PHE A 181 5.32 1.25 -17.20
CA PHE A 181 5.46 -0.13 -16.72
C PHE A 181 4.13 -0.86 -16.62
N ASN A 182 4.12 -2.17 -16.86
CA ASN A 182 2.92 -2.99 -16.75
C ASN A 182 3.21 -4.45 -16.36
N TRP A 183 2.39 -5.02 -15.47
CA TRP A 183 2.30 -6.46 -15.20
C TRP A 183 0.89 -6.82 -14.70
N PRO A 184 0.47 -8.09 -14.69
CA PRO A 184 -0.92 -8.45 -14.40
C PRO A 184 -1.39 -8.10 -12.99
N THR A 185 -0.47 -8.01 -12.02
CA THR A 185 -0.81 -7.94 -10.58
C THR A 185 -0.46 -6.60 -9.92
N ILE A 186 -0.27 -5.53 -10.70
CA ILE A 186 0.10 -4.18 -10.22
C ILE A 186 -0.69 -3.79 -8.96
N PHE A 187 -2.02 -3.79 -9.01
CA PHE A 187 -2.84 -3.35 -7.89
C PHE A 187 -2.64 -4.17 -6.62
N ARG A 188 -2.47 -5.50 -6.77
CA ARG A 188 -2.22 -6.40 -5.64
C ARG A 188 -0.86 -6.14 -5.02
N ASP A 189 0.16 -5.94 -5.84
CA ASP A 189 1.53 -5.76 -5.36
C ASP A 189 1.73 -4.36 -4.77
N VAL A 190 1.11 -3.33 -5.37
CA VAL A 190 1.00 -1.98 -4.78
C VAL A 190 0.24 -2.02 -3.45
N TRP A 191 -0.85 -2.80 -3.36
CA TRP A 191 -1.56 -2.95 -2.08
C TRP A 191 -0.65 -3.52 -1.01
N LYS A 192 0.13 -4.56 -1.32
CA LYS A 192 1.09 -5.15 -0.38
C LYS A 192 2.11 -4.11 0.11
N ILE A 193 2.74 -3.35 -0.79
CA ILE A 193 3.75 -2.36 -0.40
C ILE A 193 3.17 -1.22 0.45
N CYS A 194 1.96 -0.74 0.13
CA CYS A 194 1.28 0.27 0.95
C CYS A 194 0.87 -0.28 2.33
N SER A 195 0.49 -1.56 2.41
CA SER A 195 0.09 -2.20 3.67
C SER A 195 1.26 -2.38 4.64
N ILE A 196 2.47 -2.62 4.14
CA ILE A 196 3.68 -2.74 4.97
C ILE A 196 4.37 -1.40 5.26
N CYS A 197 3.97 -0.32 4.58
CA CYS A 197 4.60 0.98 4.73
C CYS A 197 4.20 1.66 6.05
N GLU A 198 5.13 1.73 7.00
CA GLU A 198 4.90 2.30 8.33
C GLU A 198 4.41 3.76 8.28
N GLN A 199 4.98 4.60 7.40
CA GLN A 199 4.55 5.99 7.24
C GLN A 199 3.09 6.09 6.78
N CYS A 200 2.70 5.27 5.79
CA CYS A 200 1.32 5.20 5.33
C CYS A 200 0.38 4.67 6.41
N GLN A 201 0.79 3.64 7.16
CA GLN A 201 -0.04 3.05 8.21
C GLN A 201 -0.25 4.03 9.38
N ARG A 202 0.78 4.76 9.80
CA ARG A 202 0.68 5.81 10.82
C ARG A 202 -0.19 6.98 10.36
N ALA A 203 -0.05 7.41 9.10
CA ALA A 203 -0.84 8.50 8.53
C ALA A 203 -2.32 8.10 8.31
N ARG A 204 -2.63 6.80 8.20
CA ARG A 204 -3.98 6.25 8.01
C ARG A 204 -4.87 6.34 9.27
N GLY A 205 -4.60 7.27 10.17
CA GLY A 205 -5.34 7.49 11.42
C GLY A 205 -6.77 8.00 11.26
N TYR A 206 -7.33 8.05 10.05
CA TYR A 206 -8.77 8.30 9.88
C TYR A 206 -9.55 7.01 10.12
N LEU A 207 -10.35 7.01 11.19
CA LEU A 207 -11.35 5.99 11.48
C LEU A 207 -12.20 5.77 10.22
N THR A 208 -12.21 4.55 9.71
CA THR A 208 -13.15 4.17 8.64
C THR A 208 -14.58 4.20 9.20
N TRP A 209 -15.58 4.38 8.33
CA TRP A 209 -16.98 4.49 8.74
C TRP A 209 -17.45 3.30 9.60
N GLY A 210 -16.95 2.09 9.31
CA GLY A 210 -17.24 0.88 10.11
C GLY A 210 -16.50 0.79 11.46
N GLN A 211 -15.53 1.67 11.71
CA GLN A 211 -14.82 1.79 12.99
C GLN A 211 -15.39 2.91 13.87
N GLN A 212 -16.34 3.70 13.37
CA GLN A 212 -17.07 4.63 14.22
C GLN A 212 -17.93 3.85 15.22
N MET A 213 -17.93 4.30 16.47
CA MET A 213 -18.85 3.74 17.46
C MET A 213 -20.29 3.96 16.99
N PRO A 214 -21.17 2.94 17.07
CA PRO A 214 -22.57 3.11 16.74
C PRO A 214 -23.15 4.28 17.54
N GLN A 215 -23.66 5.29 16.85
CA GLN A 215 -24.35 6.39 17.51
C GLN A 215 -25.63 5.83 18.12
N GLN A 216 -25.69 5.77 19.45
CA GLN A 216 -26.93 5.42 20.14
C GLN A 216 -27.80 6.68 20.24
N PRO A 217 -29.01 6.69 19.66
CA PRO A 217 -29.92 7.81 19.85
C PRO A 217 -30.30 7.88 21.33
N MET A 218 -30.18 9.06 21.93
CA MET A 218 -30.70 9.29 23.28
C MET A 218 -32.23 9.20 23.22
N LEU A 219 -32.82 8.27 23.98
CA LEU A 219 -34.26 8.13 24.10
C LEU A 219 -34.78 9.26 25.00
N PHE A 220 -35.44 10.25 24.39
CA PHE A 220 -36.10 11.33 25.11
C PHE A 220 -37.45 10.86 25.65
N CYS A 221 -37.72 11.12 26.93
CA CYS A 221 -38.94 10.67 27.58
C CYS A 221 -39.99 11.79 27.67
N GLU A 222 -39.64 13.03 28.08
CA GLU A 222 -40.61 14.13 28.27
C GLU A 222 -39.97 15.54 28.06
N VAL A 223 -40.79 16.58 27.89
CA VAL A 223 -40.33 17.97 27.77
C VAL A 223 -39.68 18.42 29.09
N PHE A 224 -38.51 19.07 29.03
CA PHE A 224 -37.69 19.49 30.17
C PHE A 224 -37.05 18.36 30.99
N ASP A 225 -37.09 17.11 30.51
CA ASP A 225 -36.50 15.95 31.17
C ASP A 225 -34.97 15.91 31.05
N VAL A 226 -34.43 16.35 29.91
CA VAL A 226 -32.98 16.34 29.62
C VAL A 226 -32.54 17.66 29.03
N TRP A 227 -31.52 18.27 29.62
CA TRP A 227 -30.95 19.55 29.17
C TRP A 227 -29.51 19.40 28.74
N GLY A 228 -29.12 20.06 27.66
CA GLY A 228 -27.72 20.25 27.26
C GLY A 228 -27.21 21.60 27.72
N ILE A 229 -26.06 21.66 28.39
CA ILE A 229 -25.42 22.90 28.86
C ILE A 229 -24.06 23.07 28.21
N ASP A 230 -23.76 24.29 27.78
CA ASP A 230 -22.48 24.62 27.15
C ASP A 230 -22.08 26.08 27.41
N PHE A 231 -20.77 26.36 27.36
CA PHE A 231 -20.24 27.71 27.34
C PHE A 231 -19.86 28.12 25.92
N MET A 232 -20.41 29.24 25.46
CA MET A 232 -19.91 29.90 24.27
C MET A 232 -18.92 31.02 24.65
N GLY A 233 -17.73 31.00 24.06
CA GLY A 233 -16.73 32.05 24.21
C GLY A 233 -15.28 31.51 24.18
N PRO A 234 -14.29 32.37 24.48
CA PRO A 234 -14.44 33.76 24.88
C PRO A 234 -14.82 34.69 23.71
N PHE A 235 -15.81 35.56 23.95
CA PHE A 235 -16.19 36.66 23.05
C PHE A 235 -15.47 37.96 23.41
N PRO A 236 -15.43 38.96 22.50
CA PRO A 236 -15.03 40.32 22.86
C PRO A 236 -15.82 40.84 24.06
N VAL A 237 -15.12 41.37 25.06
CA VAL A 237 -15.72 41.77 26.34
C VAL A 237 -16.76 42.88 26.12
N SER A 238 -17.97 42.66 26.60
CA SER A 238 -19.06 43.65 26.60
C SER A 238 -19.64 43.76 28.01
N PHE A 239 -19.66 44.97 28.57
CA PHE A 239 -20.08 45.23 29.96
C PHE A 239 -19.39 44.33 31.02
N GLY A 240 -18.15 43.91 30.74
CA GLY A 240 -17.37 43.03 31.60
C GLY A 240 -17.72 41.54 31.51
N PHE A 241 -18.54 41.12 30.54
CA PHE A 241 -18.86 39.72 30.26
C PHE A 241 -18.17 39.24 28.98
N SER A 242 -17.68 38.01 28.99
CA SER A 242 -16.92 37.41 27.88
C SER A 242 -17.40 36.01 27.49
N TYR A 243 -18.31 35.42 28.26
CA TYR A 243 -18.85 34.09 28.00
C TYR A 243 -20.38 34.14 28.04
N ILE A 244 -21.01 33.19 27.36
CA ILE A 244 -22.45 32.96 27.44
C ILE A 244 -22.65 31.52 27.87
N LEU A 245 -23.27 31.31 29.03
CA LEU A 245 -23.69 29.98 29.48
C LEU A 245 -25.08 29.71 28.89
N LEU A 246 -25.21 28.62 28.16
CA LEU A 246 -26.43 28.19 27.49
C LEU A 246 -26.92 26.89 28.08
N ALA A 247 -28.24 26.77 28.24
CA ALA A 247 -28.93 25.51 28.47
C ALA A 247 -30.04 25.33 27.45
N VAL A 248 -30.09 24.16 26.82
CA VAL A 248 -31.06 23.81 25.79
C VAL A 248 -31.78 22.54 26.17
N ASP A 249 -33.11 22.59 26.25
CA ASP A 249 -33.93 21.38 26.42
C ASP A 249 -33.84 20.52 25.16
N TYR A 250 -33.61 19.22 25.34
CA TYR A 250 -33.43 18.34 24.19
C TYR A 250 -34.71 18.09 23.38
N VAL A 251 -35.89 18.17 24.00
CA VAL A 251 -37.17 17.84 23.34
C VAL A 251 -37.77 19.07 22.67
N SER A 252 -38.10 20.11 23.44
CA SER A 252 -38.72 21.33 22.96
C SER A 252 -37.74 22.27 22.23
N LYS A 253 -36.42 22.07 22.43
CA LYS A 253 -35.38 23.00 21.99
C LYS A 253 -35.49 24.39 22.63
N TRP A 254 -36.16 24.50 23.78
CA TRP A 254 -36.18 25.73 24.58
C TRP A 254 -34.77 26.10 25.03
N VAL A 255 -34.44 27.40 25.00
CA VAL A 255 -33.10 27.91 25.30
C VAL A 255 -33.15 28.88 26.47
N GLU A 256 -32.31 28.65 27.48
CA GLU A 256 -31.97 29.60 28.54
C GLU A 256 -30.52 30.04 28.36
N ALA A 257 -30.23 31.34 28.46
CA ALA A 257 -28.89 31.87 28.25
C ALA A 257 -28.56 32.96 29.28
N LYS A 258 -27.33 32.94 29.82
CA LYS A 258 -26.85 33.93 30.78
C LYS A 258 -25.45 34.43 30.39
N PRO A 259 -25.23 35.75 30.30
CA PRO A 259 -23.88 36.29 30.12
C PRO A 259 -23.06 36.09 31.41
N THR A 260 -21.82 35.64 31.27
CA THR A 260 -20.94 35.29 32.38
C THR A 260 -19.54 35.89 32.17
N ARG A 261 -18.91 36.28 33.28
CA ARG A 261 -17.56 36.89 33.28
C ARG A 261 -16.47 35.84 33.27
N THR A 262 -16.76 34.71 33.90
CA THR A 262 -15.89 33.54 34.00
C THR A 262 -16.68 32.31 33.61
N ASN A 263 -15.97 31.26 33.20
CA ASN A 263 -16.55 29.97 32.88
C ASN A 263 -16.49 29.00 34.08
N ASP A 264 -16.57 29.49 35.33
CA ASP A 264 -16.37 28.66 36.52
C ASP A 264 -17.55 27.74 36.85
N ALA A 265 -17.28 26.59 37.49
CA ALA A 265 -18.31 25.66 37.98
C ALA A 265 -19.35 26.31 38.90
N ARG A 266 -18.93 27.30 39.70
CA ARG A 266 -19.85 28.04 40.58
C ARG A 266 -20.93 28.77 39.80
N VAL A 267 -20.56 29.36 38.66
CA VAL A 267 -21.49 30.09 37.79
C VAL A 267 -22.50 29.13 37.16
N VAL A 268 -22.06 27.91 36.81
CA VAL A 268 -22.93 26.83 36.31
C VAL A 268 -23.94 26.42 37.36
N VAL A 269 -23.50 26.13 38.59
CA VAL A 269 -24.39 25.74 39.70
C VAL A 269 -25.46 26.80 39.95
N ASP A 270 -25.04 28.07 40.00
CA ASP A 270 -25.93 29.19 40.27
C ASP A 270 -26.97 29.35 39.15
N PHE A 271 -26.56 29.19 37.89
CA PHE A 271 -27.44 29.21 36.73
C PHE A 271 -28.42 28.03 36.73
N VAL A 272 -27.96 26.79 36.95
CA VAL A 272 -28.82 25.60 37.00
C VAL A 272 -29.88 25.74 38.10
N ARG A 273 -29.49 26.18 39.30
CA ARG A 273 -30.44 26.36 40.40
C ARG A 273 -31.49 27.42 40.07
N SER A 274 -31.05 28.60 39.61
CA SER A 274 -31.95 29.75 39.44
C SER A 274 -32.76 29.74 38.14
N HIS A 275 -32.21 29.22 37.04
CA HIS A 275 -32.82 29.30 35.71
C HIS A 275 -33.44 27.97 35.26
N LEU A 276 -33.00 26.83 35.80
CA LEU A 276 -33.59 25.53 35.50
C LEU A 276 -34.51 25.07 36.64
N PHE A 277 -33.96 24.83 37.83
CA PHE A 277 -34.71 24.18 38.92
C PHE A 277 -35.90 25.02 39.40
N CYS A 278 -35.68 26.32 39.63
CA CYS A 278 -36.74 27.21 40.10
C CYS A 278 -37.85 27.46 39.06
N ARG A 279 -37.63 27.17 37.77
CA ARG A 279 -38.57 27.50 36.68
C ARG A 279 -39.26 26.28 36.08
N PHE A 280 -38.50 25.21 35.86
CA PHE A 280 -38.95 24.02 35.13
C PHE A 280 -38.92 22.75 35.98
N GLY A 281 -38.46 22.84 37.23
CA GLY A 281 -38.25 21.68 38.10
C GLY A 281 -36.87 21.04 37.90
N VAL A 282 -36.65 19.92 38.59
CA VAL A 282 -35.37 19.20 38.53
C VAL A 282 -35.40 18.23 37.34
N PRO A 283 -34.55 18.41 36.31
CA PRO A 283 -34.48 17.51 35.17
C PRO A 283 -33.86 16.16 35.58
N ARG A 284 -34.17 15.10 34.82
CA ARG A 284 -33.58 13.77 35.03
C ARG A 284 -32.10 13.74 34.67
N ALA A 285 -31.69 14.51 33.66
CA ALA A 285 -30.28 14.61 33.28
C ALA A 285 -29.90 15.99 32.75
N ILE A 286 -28.68 16.40 33.06
CA ILE A 286 -28.01 17.55 32.46
C ILE A 286 -26.75 17.02 31.78
N VAL A 287 -26.65 17.25 30.47
CA VAL A 287 -25.53 16.82 29.63
C VAL A 287 -24.66 18.04 29.35
N SER A 288 -23.36 17.91 29.59
CA SER A 288 -22.36 18.92 29.23
C SER A 288 -21.17 18.24 28.56
N ASP A 289 -20.30 19.02 27.94
CA ASP A 289 -19.02 18.50 27.49
C ASP A 289 -18.10 18.19 28.71
N GLN A 290 -17.03 17.43 28.51
CA GLN A 290 -16.08 17.11 29.59
C GLN A 290 -15.16 18.31 29.93
N GLY A 291 -15.66 19.54 29.78
CA GLY A 291 -14.95 20.74 30.19
C GLY A 291 -14.62 20.67 31.69
N THR A 292 -13.42 21.10 32.07
CA THR A 292 -12.95 21.11 33.46
C THR A 292 -13.87 21.90 34.40
N HIS A 293 -14.68 22.79 33.84
CA HIS A 293 -15.65 23.63 34.54
C HIS A 293 -16.96 22.90 34.87
N PHE A 294 -17.19 21.73 34.29
CA PHE A 294 -18.32 20.84 34.57
C PHE A 294 -17.94 19.60 35.39
N CYS A 295 -16.64 19.39 35.65
CA CYS A 295 -16.13 18.25 36.42
C CYS A 295 -15.60 18.68 37.80
N ASN A 296 -16.28 18.27 38.87
CA ASN A 296 -15.74 18.42 40.23
C ASN A 296 -14.70 17.30 40.47
N ARG A 297 -13.40 17.63 40.54
CA ARG A 297 -12.34 16.70 40.97
C ARG A 297 -12.37 16.53 42.49
N SER A 298 -13.39 15.85 42.98
CA SER A 298 -13.38 15.20 44.28
C SER A 298 -14.16 13.92 44.10
N ASP A 299 -13.43 12.84 43.84
CA ASP A 299 -13.68 11.50 44.39
C ASP A 299 -12.84 10.49 43.60
N GLY A 300 -11.60 10.35 44.06
CA GLY A 300 -11.00 9.03 44.08
C GLY A 300 -11.74 8.21 45.15
N GLU A 301 -12.03 6.95 44.83
CA GLU A 301 -12.33 5.92 45.82
C GLU A 301 -13.76 5.83 46.40
N THR A 302 -14.77 5.46 45.60
CA THR A 302 -15.80 4.52 46.10
C THR A 302 -16.38 3.69 44.95
N ARG A 303 -15.74 2.54 44.68
CA ARG A 303 -16.30 1.45 43.87
C ARG A 303 -17.09 0.51 44.79
N ARG A 304 -18.31 0.15 44.35
CA ARG A 304 -19.25 -0.85 44.91
C ARG A 304 -19.98 -0.31 46.15
N SER A 305 -21.28 -0.43 46.28
CA SER A 305 -22.20 -1.47 45.84
C SER A 305 -23.60 -0.86 45.75
N ASP A 306 -24.27 -1.00 44.60
CA ASP A 306 -25.72 -1.20 44.51
C ASP A 306 -26.04 -1.52 43.04
N GLY A 307 -26.33 -2.79 42.79
CA GLY A 307 -26.64 -3.30 41.47
C GLY A 307 -28.07 -2.93 41.09
N CYS A 308 -28.26 -1.75 40.51
CA CYS A 308 -29.47 -1.37 39.76
C CYS A 308 -29.29 0.00 39.06
N THR A 309 -28.28 0.19 38.22
CA THR A 309 -28.28 1.27 37.21
C THR A 309 -27.40 0.88 36.00
N PRO A 310 -27.89 1.01 34.75
CA PRO A 310 -27.08 0.79 33.54
C PRO A 310 -25.95 1.84 33.41
N PRO A 311 -24.86 1.54 32.67
CA PRO A 311 -23.59 2.30 32.69
C PRO A 311 -23.62 3.70 32.06
N TRP A 312 -24.79 4.21 31.66
CA TRP A 312 -24.92 5.46 30.90
C TRP A 312 -25.32 6.67 31.74
N ILE A 313 -25.19 6.58 33.07
CA ILE A 313 -25.47 7.67 33.99
C ILE A 313 -24.21 7.92 34.83
N ARG A 314 -23.40 8.93 34.48
CA ARG A 314 -22.73 9.88 35.40
C ARG A 314 -21.53 10.58 34.76
N LEU A 315 -21.56 11.92 34.82
CA LEU A 315 -20.73 12.79 35.69
C LEU A 315 -21.19 14.24 35.38
N CYS A 316 -21.29 15.22 36.28
CA CYS A 316 -21.24 15.29 37.73
C CYS A 316 -21.70 16.70 38.12
N LEU A 317 -22.91 16.83 38.66
CA LEU A 317 -23.21 17.86 39.65
C LEU A 317 -23.82 17.12 40.82
N ASP A 318 -22.98 16.46 41.63
CA ASP A 318 -23.39 16.12 43.00
C ASP A 318 -23.52 17.45 43.75
N LEU A 319 -24.68 18.09 43.61
CA LEU A 319 -25.12 19.14 44.52
C LEU A 319 -25.44 18.41 45.83
N SER A 320 -24.43 18.24 46.67
CA SER A 320 -24.62 17.87 48.07
C SER A 320 -25.51 18.94 48.71
N PHE A 321 -26.81 18.68 48.77
CA PHE A 321 -27.73 19.40 49.64
C PHE A 321 -27.34 19.01 51.06
N GLY A 322 -26.50 19.83 51.70
CA GLY A 322 -26.37 19.78 53.15
C GLY A 322 -27.76 19.98 53.75
N ASP A 323 -28.14 19.11 54.67
CA ASP A 323 -29.40 19.13 55.39
C ASP A 323 -29.69 20.56 55.89
N VAL A 324 -30.65 21.23 55.25
CA VAL A 324 -31.31 22.39 55.85
C VAL A 324 -32.32 21.81 56.82
N LYS A 325 -31.95 21.79 58.11
CA LYS A 325 -32.93 21.56 59.18
C LYS A 325 -33.98 22.68 59.13
N PRO A 326 -35.27 22.35 59.29
CA PRO A 326 -36.30 23.36 59.40
C PRO A 326 -36.20 24.05 60.76
N ASP A 327 -36.17 25.38 60.75
CA ASP A 327 -36.60 26.24 61.87
C ASP A 327 -37.83 27.04 61.43
#